data_AF-A0A954MNE7-F1
#
_entry.id   AF-A0A954MNE7-F1
#
_cell.length_a   1.000
_cell.length_b   1.000
_cell.length_c   1.000
_cell.angle_alpha   90.00
_cell.angle_beta   90.00
_cell.angle_gamma   90.00
#
_symmetry.space_group_name_H-M   'P 1'
#
loop_
_entity.id
_entity.type
_entity.pdbx_description
1 polymer ?
#
loop_
_entity_poly.entity_id
_entity_poly.type
_entity_poly.pdbx_seq_one_letter_code
_entity_poly.pdbx_strand_id
1 'polypeptide(L)'
;MRSPFPSAVLLVLLATPMLQADVVRLNQGGEVRGLLLEQAAETDAAYVEVETLDGVLIQVPRENVAFTERRSRLIEEYQTRVRTGDNSLEAHWELAEWCRSMKLYDERDDELKMILAIDPDHKEARRILGYQNYSGKWMTREEFMTSQGYVHYKGKWITPQERDLREKTDAQREAEGVWFPKIRLWVGWLNAQDPNRRQAGLAQLRQLSDPDALAALSMVMREHRDDQVRLLYVDILTRLPESKGSRGLVDRLLFDPSAEVRHMARAAVTPEIYPRATPLLLESLSSADNSVVRRAAEVLGDIGNPVAVPGLIRALVTSHRITVQVPTNTAVTFGQSANGRVGMLSPGQTVLPPQIAGMLATGQLPYGVNVIPYGAQPQRMRTVAVQVEVTNPQVLDALRKITGKDLGYNDRDWELWWALQ
;
A
#
# COMPACT_ATOMS: atom_id res chain seq x y z
N MET A 1 29.34 53.54 -49.03
CA MET A 1 27.90 53.80 -49.28
C MET A 1 27.29 52.49 -49.79
N ARG A 2 26.98 51.57 -48.88
CA ARG A 2 25.65 51.16 -48.40
C ARG A 2 24.73 50.61 -49.51
N SER A 3 24.67 49.28 -49.54
CA SER A 3 23.67 48.42 -50.15
C SER A 3 22.29 48.55 -49.47
N PRO A 4 21.18 48.24 -50.17
CA PRO A 4 19.91 47.90 -49.53
C PRO A 4 19.64 46.38 -49.59
N PHE A 5 19.17 45.86 -48.46
CA PHE A 5 18.74 44.48 -48.18
C PHE A 5 17.36 44.15 -48.80
N PRO A 6 16.99 42.86 -48.95
CA PRO A 6 15.77 42.42 -49.62
C PRO A 6 14.53 42.41 -48.71
N SER A 7 13.36 42.55 -49.34
CA SER A 7 12.03 42.55 -48.75
C SER A 7 11.69 41.29 -47.95
N ALA A 8 11.23 41.47 -46.71
CA ALA A 8 10.58 40.43 -45.92
C ALA A 8 9.08 40.37 -46.26
N VAL A 9 8.61 39.21 -46.72
CA VAL A 9 7.18 38.90 -46.89
C VAL A 9 6.63 38.52 -45.52
N LEU A 10 5.76 39.36 -44.96
CA LEU A 10 5.04 39.10 -43.72
C LEU A 10 3.78 38.28 -44.04
N LEU A 11 3.81 36.98 -43.71
CA LEU A 11 2.65 36.11 -43.78
C LEU A 11 1.74 36.41 -42.57
N VAL A 12 0.72 37.26 -42.77
CA VAL A 12 -0.31 37.51 -41.77
C VAL A 12 -1.27 36.32 -41.77
N LEU A 13 -1.17 35.47 -40.74
CA LEU A 13 -2.25 34.55 -40.36
C LEU A 13 -3.45 35.42 -39.93
N LEU A 14 -4.42 35.58 -40.83
CA LEU A 14 -5.75 36.07 -40.45
C LEU A 14 -6.40 35.01 -39.56
N ALA A 15 -6.39 35.25 -38.25
CA ALA A 15 -7.27 34.56 -37.33
C ALA A 15 -8.71 34.92 -37.73
N THR A 16 -9.43 33.98 -38.31
CA THR A 16 -10.88 34.11 -38.49
C THR A 16 -11.52 34.26 -37.11
N PRO A 17 -12.17 35.40 -36.79
CA PRO A 17 -12.84 35.53 -35.51
C PRO A 17 -13.98 34.51 -35.46
N MET A 18 -14.00 33.72 -34.38
CA MET A 18 -15.12 32.82 -34.08
C MET A 18 -16.41 33.67 -34.01
N LEU A 19 -17.43 33.29 -34.79
CA LEU A 19 -18.74 33.95 -34.82
C LEU A 19 -19.38 33.98 -33.41
N GLN A 20 -19.47 35.17 -32.80
CA GLN A 20 -20.19 35.43 -31.55
C GLN A 20 -21.47 36.23 -31.81
N ALA A 21 -22.45 36.16 -30.91
CA ALA A 21 -23.62 37.04 -30.89
C ALA A 21 -23.84 37.51 -29.46
N ASP A 22 -23.62 38.79 -29.23
CA ASP A 22 -23.69 39.44 -27.93
C ASP A 22 -25.07 40.09 -27.74
N VAL A 23 -25.58 40.05 -26.51
CA VAL A 23 -26.87 40.65 -26.16
C VAL A 23 -26.63 41.88 -25.30
N VAL A 24 -27.11 43.02 -25.77
CA VAL A 24 -27.09 44.31 -25.08
C VAL A 24 -28.49 44.57 -24.54
N ARG A 25 -28.65 44.46 -23.21
CA ARG A 25 -29.90 44.83 -22.54
C ARG A 25 -29.89 46.30 -22.20
N LEU A 26 -30.99 47.00 -22.51
CA LEU A 26 -31.15 48.42 -22.24
C LEU A 26 -31.85 48.66 -20.90
N ASN A 27 -31.55 49.80 -20.27
CA ASN A 27 -32.13 50.22 -18.98
C ASN A 27 -33.67 50.34 -19.02
N GLN A 28 -34.26 50.52 -20.21
CA GLN A 28 -35.69 50.66 -20.41
C GLN A 28 -36.39 49.36 -20.84
N GLY A 29 -35.71 48.22 -20.72
CA GLY A 29 -36.29 46.89 -20.98
C GLY A 29 -36.25 46.41 -22.43
N GLY A 30 -35.65 47.18 -23.34
CA GLY A 30 -35.35 46.74 -24.71
C GLY A 30 -34.07 45.91 -24.80
N GLU A 31 -33.95 45.02 -25.79
CA GLU A 31 -32.75 44.23 -26.04
C GLU A 31 -32.27 44.43 -27.47
N VAL A 32 -30.98 44.71 -27.66
CA VAL A 32 -30.32 44.77 -28.97
C VAL A 32 -29.39 43.56 -29.08
N ARG A 33 -29.44 42.84 -30.21
CA ARG A 33 -28.76 41.54 -30.36
C ARG A 33 -27.92 41.49 -31.63
N GLY A 34 -26.70 40.98 -31.52
CA GLY A 34 -25.76 40.92 -32.64
C GLY A 34 -24.31 40.81 -32.18
N LEU A 35 -23.35 40.71 -33.09
CA LEU A 35 -21.92 40.66 -32.74
C LEU A 35 -21.49 42.01 -32.13
N LEU A 36 -20.94 42.02 -30.89
CA LEU A 36 -20.28 43.20 -30.35
C LEU A 36 -18.91 43.31 -31.01
N LEU A 37 -18.65 44.43 -31.69
CA LEU A 37 -17.33 44.68 -32.25
C LEU A 37 -16.35 45.01 -31.11
N GLU A 38 -15.13 44.46 -31.15
CA GLU A 38 -14.14 44.52 -30.04
C GLU A 38 -13.86 45.96 -29.53
N GLN A 39 -14.01 46.98 -30.38
CA GLN A 39 -13.86 48.39 -30.01
C GLN A 39 -14.95 48.90 -29.03
N ALA A 40 -16.05 48.16 -28.86
CA ALA A 40 -17.15 48.46 -27.93
C ALA A 40 -17.07 47.70 -26.60
N ALA A 41 -16.15 46.73 -26.47
CA ALA A 41 -15.95 45.96 -25.24
C ALA A 41 -15.06 46.68 -24.21
N GLU A 42 -14.32 47.72 -24.62
CA GLU A 42 -13.56 48.57 -23.71
C GLU A 42 -14.48 49.43 -22.84
N THR A 43 -14.17 49.50 -21.55
CA THR A 43 -15.04 50.12 -20.53
C THR A 43 -15.27 51.63 -20.72
N ASP A 44 -14.44 52.28 -21.54
CA ASP A 44 -14.40 53.74 -21.78
C ASP A 44 -15.09 54.18 -23.09
N ALA A 45 -15.69 53.28 -23.85
CA ALA A 45 -16.38 53.63 -25.10
C ALA A 45 -17.73 54.33 -24.85
N ALA A 46 -17.96 55.48 -25.51
CA ALA A 46 -19.22 56.25 -25.42
C ALA A 46 -20.44 55.50 -26.00
N TYR A 47 -20.21 54.57 -26.93
CA TYR A 47 -21.22 53.76 -27.60
C TYR A 47 -20.82 52.28 -27.60
N VAL A 48 -21.82 51.41 -27.57
CA VAL A 48 -21.71 49.98 -27.82
C VAL A 48 -22.22 49.70 -29.23
N GLU A 49 -21.37 49.16 -30.10
CA GLU A 49 -21.72 48.80 -31.47
C GLU A 49 -22.09 47.33 -31.57
N VAL A 50 -23.26 47.05 -32.14
CA VAL A 50 -23.82 45.71 -32.27
C VAL A 50 -24.20 45.47 -33.74
N GLU A 51 -23.59 44.47 -34.37
CA GLU A 51 -23.95 44.03 -35.72
C GLU A 51 -25.00 42.91 -35.64
N THR A 52 -26.25 43.23 -35.97
CA THR A 52 -27.37 42.28 -35.95
C THR A 52 -27.18 41.11 -36.92
N LEU A 53 -27.94 40.03 -36.73
CA LEU A 53 -27.86 38.82 -37.57
C LEU A 53 -28.10 39.08 -39.07
N ASP A 54 -28.83 40.15 -39.40
CA ASP A 54 -29.13 40.59 -40.77
C ASP A 54 -28.06 41.55 -41.35
N GLY A 55 -26.93 41.74 -40.64
CA GLY A 55 -25.82 42.61 -41.05
C GLY A 55 -26.05 44.11 -40.81
N VAL A 56 -27.08 44.48 -40.04
CA VAL A 56 -27.36 45.88 -39.68
C VAL A 56 -26.54 46.27 -38.46
N LEU A 57 -25.74 47.33 -38.57
CA LEU A 57 -24.98 47.92 -37.47
C LEU A 57 -25.85 48.86 -36.63
N ILE A 58 -25.95 48.61 -35.33
CA ILE A 58 -26.71 49.42 -34.37
C ILE A 58 -25.73 50.00 -33.33
N GLN A 59 -25.76 51.32 -33.14
CA GLN A 59 -24.99 52.00 -32.10
C GLN A 59 -25.89 52.35 -30.91
N VAL A 60 -25.52 51.88 -29.72
CA VAL A 60 -26.26 52.10 -28.48
C VAL A 60 -25.43 52.94 -27.52
N PRO A 61 -25.92 54.09 -27.02
CA PRO A 61 -25.21 54.87 -25.99
C PRO A 61 -24.98 54.04 -24.73
N ARG A 62 -23.76 54.03 -24.19
CA ARG A 62 -23.41 53.15 -23.06
C ARG A 62 -24.21 53.45 -21.79
N GLU A 63 -24.62 54.69 -21.59
CA GLU A 63 -25.52 55.13 -20.51
C GLU A 63 -26.88 54.41 -20.51
N ASN A 64 -27.31 53.88 -21.65
CA ASN A 64 -28.57 53.17 -21.80
C ASN A 64 -28.42 51.66 -21.69
N VAL A 65 -27.19 51.15 -21.53
CA VAL A 65 -26.90 49.71 -21.43
C VAL A 65 -26.91 49.27 -19.98
N ALA A 66 -27.80 48.34 -19.65
CA ALA A 66 -27.90 47.72 -18.33
C ALA A 66 -26.84 46.64 -18.12
N PHE A 67 -26.65 45.76 -19.11
CA PHE A 67 -25.69 44.66 -19.07
C PHE A 67 -25.41 44.13 -20.48
N THR A 68 -24.19 43.64 -20.70
CA THR A 68 -23.74 42.97 -21.93
C THR A 68 -23.43 41.51 -21.62
N GLU A 69 -24.17 40.59 -22.25
CA GLU A 69 -23.92 39.15 -22.13
C GLU A 69 -23.29 38.64 -23.43
N ARG A 70 -22.10 38.03 -23.33
CA ARG A 70 -21.47 37.43 -24.48
C ARG A 70 -22.03 36.03 -24.72
N ARG A 71 -22.70 35.82 -25.86
CA ARG A 71 -23.32 34.54 -26.21
C ARG A 71 -22.78 34.03 -27.55
N SER A 72 -22.87 32.72 -27.77
CA SER A 72 -22.54 32.19 -29.09
C SER A 72 -23.70 32.44 -30.05
N ARG A 73 -23.39 32.73 -31.32
CA ARG A 73 -24.40 32.93 -32.37
C ARG A 73 -25.36 31.74 -32.49
N LEU A 74 -24.84 30.53 -32.30
CA LEU A 74 -25.63 29.30 -32.36
C LEU A 74 -26.69 29.23 -31.25
N ILE A 75 -26.38 29.71 -30.04
CA ILE A 75 -27.35 29.75 -28.95
C ILE A 75 -28.41 30.84 -29.20
N GLU A 76 -28.06 31.96 -29.85
CA GLU A 76 -29.05 32.96 -30.24
C GLU A 76 -29.99 32.46 -31.35
N GLU A 77 -29.44 31.75 -32.35
CA GLU A 77 -30.23 31.08 -33.38
C GLU A 77 -31.17 30.03 -32.77
N TYR A 78 -30.69 29.27 -31.76
CA TYR A 78 -31.53 28.37 -30.97
C TYR A 78 -32.68 29.13 -30.29
N GLN A 79 -32.40 30.19 -29.54
CA GLN A 79 -33.43 30.95 -28.82
C GLN A 79 -34.45 31.61 -29.73
N THR A 80 -34.01 32.07 -30.91
CA THR A 80 -34.91 32.60 -31.92
C THR A 80 -35.87 31.51 -32.39
N ARG A 81 -35.36 30.31 -32.69
CA ARG A 81 -36.19 29.15 -33.09
C ARG A 81 -37.16 28.71 -32.00
N VAL A 82 -36.74 28.68 -30.73
CA VAL A 82 -37.62 28.37 -29.58
C VAL A 82 -38.79 29.35 -29.50
N ARG A 83 -38.55 30.64 -29.79
CA ARG A 83 -39.58 31.69 -29.68
C ARG A 83 -40.53 31.74 -30.88
N THR A 84 -40.03 31.44 -32.07
CA THR A 84 -40.81 31.47 -33.31
C THR A 84 -41.48 30.14 -33.61
N GLY A 85 -40.99 29.05 -33.00
CA GLY A 85 -41.50 27.70 -33.20
C GLY A 85 -42.79 27.43 -32.43
N ASP A 86 -43.56 26.47 -32.92
CA ASP A 86 -44.77 25.99 -32.25
C ASP A 86 -44.40 25.07 -31.08
N ASN A 87 -45.17 25.11 -29.99
CA ASN A 87 -44.97 24.26 -28.80
C ASN A 87 -45.54 22.84 -29.01
N SER A 88 -45.21 22.22 -30.14
CA SER A 88 -45.67 20.87 -30.53
C SER A 88 -44.56 19.84 -30.32
N LEU A 89 -44.94 18.57 -30.14
CA LEU A 89 -43.99 17.48 -29.95
C LEU A 89 -43.01 17.35 -31.13
N GLU A 90 -43.51 17.49 -32.36
CA GLU A 90 -42.72 17.41 -33.59
C GLU A 90 -41.72 18.57 -33.69
N ALA A 91 -42.14 19.79 -33.36
CA ALA A 91 -41.28 20.97 -33.39
C ALA A 91 -40.12 20.88 -32.37
N HIS A 92 -40.39 20.39 -31.16
CA HIS A 92 -39.32 20.16 -30.17
C HIS A 92 -38.35 19.06 -30.61
N TRP A 93 -38.84 18.01 -31.30
CA TRP A 93 -37.97 16.95 -31.84
C TRP A 93 -37.04 17.47 -32.95
N GLU A 94 -37.59 18.23 -33.90
CA GLU A 94 -36.79 18.83 -34.97
C GLU A 94 -35.73 19.80 -34.42
N LEU A 95 -36.10 20.59 -33.41
CA LEU A 95 -35.17 21.50 -32.75
C LEU A 95 -34.07 20.73 -32.01
N ALA A 96 -34.40 19.65 -31.31
CA ALA A 96 -33.42 18.78 -30.64
C ALA A 96 -32.45 18.10 -31.65
N GLU A 97 -32.94 17.69 -32.82
CA GLU A 97 -32.09 17.16 -33.89
C GLU A 97 -31.16 18.22 -34.50
N TRP A 98 -31.66 19.45 -34.66
CA TRP A 98 -30.83 20.57 -35.08
C TRP A 98 -29.76 20.89 -34.03
N CYS A 99 -30.11 20.96 -32.75
CA CYS A 99 -29.15 21.15 -31.65
C CYS A 99 -28.07 20.05 -31.66
N ARG A 100 -28.45 18.79 -31.94
CA ARG A 100 -27.50 17.68 -32.15
C ARG A 100 -26.53 17.97 -33.30
N SER A 101 -27.02 18.45 -34.43
CA SER A 101 -26.19 18.76 -35.61
C SER A 101 -25.19 19.89 -35.35
N MET A 102 -25.60 20.88 -34.54
CA MET A 102 -24.79 22.04 -34.17
C MET A 102 -23.91 21.80 -32.92
N LYS A 103 -23.96 20.58 -32.33
CA LYS A 103 -23.24 20.17 -31.10
C LYS A 103 -23.63 20.99 -29.85
N LEU A 104 -24.86 21.49 -29.80
CA LEU A 104 -25.48 22.14 -28.65
C LEU A 104 -26.15 21.08 -27.77
N TYR A 105 -25.35 20.38 -26.95
CA TYR A 105 -25.85 19.22 -26.19
C TYR A 105 -26.73 19.61 -25.00
N ASP A 106 -26.41 20.69 -24.30
CA ASP A 106 -27.18 21.15 -23.14
C ASP A 106 -28.58 21.62 -23.59
N GLU A 107 -28.64 22.43 -24.65
CA GLU A 107 -29.89 22.89 -25.25
C GLU A 107 -30.70 21.73 -25.85
N ARG A 108 -30.04 20.76 -26.47
CA ARG A 108 -30.69 19.54 -26.94
C ARG A 108 -31.36 18.79 -25.79
N ASP A 109 -30.67 18.65 -24.65
CA ASP A 109 -31.23 17.95 -23.49
C ASP A 109 -32.43 18.70 -22.91
N ASP A 110 -32.42 20.04 -22.93
CA ASP A 110 -33.56 20.84 -22.52
C ASP A 110 -34.78 20.66 -23.43
N GLU A 111 -34.60 20.63 -24.75
CA GLU A 111 -35.70 20.33 -25.70
C GLU A 111 -36.24 18.91 -25.51
N LEU A 112 -35.38 17.93 -25.27
CA LEU A 112 -35.81 16.56 -24.98
C LEU A 112 -36.59 16.48 -23.65
N LYS A 113 -36.26 17.29 -22.64
CA LYS A 113 -37.08 17.40 -21.41
C LYS A 113 -38.44 18.02 -21.69
N MET A 114 -38.53 19.01 -22.59
CA MET A 114 -39.82 19.57 -23.03
C MET A 114 -40.68 18.52 -23.73
N ILE A 115 -40.08 17.66 -24.57
CA ILE A 115 -40.79 16.51 -25.16
C ILE A 115 -41.36 15.59 -24.09
N LEU A 116 -40.59 15.28 -23.03
CA LEU A 116 -41.09 14.47 -21.91
C LEU A 116 -42.17 15.16 -21.07
N ALA A 117 -42.25 16.48 -21.09
CA ALA A 117 -43.33 17.22 -20.44
C ALA A 117 -44.67 17.12 -21.21
N ILE A 118 -44.60 17.02 -22.54
CA ILE A 118 -45.76 16.86 -23.43
C ILE A 118 -46.18 15.38 -23.55
N ASP A 119 -45.23 14.49 -23.81
CA ASP A 119 -45.42 13.03 -23.85
C ASP A 119 -44.46 12.34 -22.87
N PRO A 120 -44.94 12.04 -21.64
CA PRO A 120 -44.14 11.37 -20.63
C PRO A 120 -43.63 9.99 -21.03
N ASP A 121 -44.26 9.28 -21.98
CA ASP A 121 -43.86 7.92 -22.38
C ASP A 121 -42.98 7.88 -23.64
N HIS A 122 -42.53 9.04 -24.12
CA HIS A 122 -41.71 9.17 -25.32
C HIS A 122 -40.35 8.44 -25.18
N LYS A 123 -40.28 7.22 -25.72
CA LYS A 123 -39.16 6.28 -25.52
C LYS A 123 -37.82 6.78 -26.01
N GLU A 124 -37.77 7.44 -27.16
CA GLU A 124 -36.50 7.86 -27.78
C GLU A 124 -35.86 9.03 -27.02
N ALA A 125 -36.63 10.07 -26.69
CA ALA A 125 -36.20 11.17 -25.82
C ALA A 125 -35.65 10.67 -24.47
N ARG A 126 -36.33 9.72 -23.82
CA ARG A 126 -35.86 9.10 -22.58
C ARG A 126 -34.52 8.37 -22.75
N ARG A 127 -34.37 7.58 -23.81
CA ARG A 127 -33.11 6.87 -24.10
C ARG A 127 -31.96 7.84 -24.36
N ILE A 128 -32.22 8.94 -25.07
CA ILE A 128 -31.20 9.96 -25.36
C ILE A 128 -30.77 10.68 -24.07
N LEU A 129 -31.71 11.01 -23.20
CA LEU A 129 -31.45 11.61 -21.88
C LEU A 129 -30.84 10.62 -20.86
N GLY A 130 -30.56 9.37 -21.26
CA GLY A 130 -29.91 8.36 -20.41
C GLY A 130 -30.85 7.63 -19.43
N TYR A 131 -32.17 7.76 -19.59
CA TYR A 131 -33.13 6.93 -18.86
C TYR A 131 -33.15 5.51 -19.40
N GLN A 132 -33.23 4.55 -18.49
CA GLN A 132 -33.43 3.14 -18.79
C GLN A 132 -34.70 2.66 -18.13
N ASN A 133 -35.40 1.73 -18.79
CA ASN A 133 -36.62 1.15 -18.24
C ASN A 133 -36.24 0.02 -17.27
N TYR A 134 -36.46 0.23 -15.98
CA TYR A 134 -36.29 -0.77 -14.93
C TYR A 134 -37.68 -1.19 -14.43
N SER A 135 -38.14 -2.37 -14.86
CA SER A 135 -39.41 -2.97 -14.41
C SER A 135 -40.64 -2.06 -14.60
N GLY A 136 -40.74 -1.37 -15.74
CA GLY A 136 -41.88 -0.52 -16.09
C GLY A 136 -41.77 0.92 -15.62
N LYS A 137 -40.68 1.30 -14.94
CA LYS A 137 -40.38 2.69 -14.57
C LYS A 137 -39.14 3.18 -15.31
N TRP A 138 -39.25 4.35 -15.92
CA TRP A 138 -38.11 5.03 -16.53
C TRP A 138 -37.32 5.75 -15.44
N MET A 139 -36.09 5.31 -15.21
CA MET A 139 -35.18 5.91 -14.23
C MET A 139 -33.81 6.06 -14.86
N THR A 140 -33.05 7.07 -14.47
CA THR A 140 -31.63 7.13 -14.82
C THR A 140 -30.90 6.00 -14.09
N ARG A 141 -29.70 5.63 -14.57
CA ARG A 141 -28.86 4.67 -13.84
C ARG A 141 -28.57 5.15 -12.42
N GLU A 142 -28.42 6.46 -12.23
CA GLU A 142 -28.16 7.07 -10.92
C GLU A 142 -29.35 6.93 -9.98
N GLU A 143 -30.56 7.27 -10.45
CA GLU A 143 -31.81 7.12 -9.70
C GLU A 143 -32.09 5.67 -9.37
N PHE A 144 -31.86 4.75 -10.32
CA PHE A 144 -32.02 3.32 -10.09
C PHE A 144 -31.08 2.83 -9.00
N MET A 145 -29.77 3.11 -9.12
CA MET A 145 -28.79 2.67 -8.12
C MET A 145 -29.07 3.27 -6.74
N THR A 146 -29.50 4.55 -6.69
CA THR A 146 -29.93 5.21 -5.45
C THR A 146 -31.17 4.55 -4.85
N SER A 147 -32.16 4.17 -5.68
CA SER A 147 -33.35 3.44 -5.23
C SER A 147 -33.03 2.05 -4.68
N GLN A 148 -31.93 1.44 -5.15
CA GLN A 148 -31.40 0.17 -4.65
C GLN A 148 -30.53 0.37 -3.39
N GLY A 149 -30.39 1.59 -2.87
CA GLY A 149 -29.64 1.90 -1.65
C GLY A 149 -28.13 2.08 -1.86
N TYR A 150 -27.67 2.29 -3.09
CA TYR A 150 -26.28 2.59 -3.39
C TYR A 150 -26.04 4.10 -3.50
N VAL A 151 -24.82 4.51 -3.17
CA VAL A 151 -24.33 5.89 -3.28
C VAL A 151 -23.09 5.88 -4.16
N HIS A 152 -22.96 6.91 -5.01
CA HIS A 152 -21.79 7.07 -5.84
C HIS A 152 -20.64 7.69 -5.03
N TYR A 153 -19.52 6.98 -4.92
CA TYR A 153 -18.32 7.42 -4.20
C TYR A 153 -17.05 7.08 -4.99
N LYS A 154 -16.22 8.10 -5.26
CA LYS A 154 -14.95 8.01 -6.01
C LYS A 154 -15.05 7.13 -7.28
N GLY A 155 -16.12 7.33 -8.07
CA GLY A 155 -16.33 6.63 -9.35
C GLY A 155 -16.92 5.22 -9.24
N LYS A 156 -17.36 4.78 -8.04
CA LYS A 156 -17.97 3.47 -7.81
C LYS A 156 -19.30 3.61 -7.07
N TRP A 157 -20.24 2.72 -7.41
CA TRP A 157 -21.48 2.57 -6.66
C TRP A 157 -21.25 1.63 -5.48
N ILE A 158 -21.39 2.15 -4.27
CA ILE A 158 -21.17 1.40 -3.02
C ILE A 158 -22.31 1.67 -2.04
N THR A 159 -22.44 0.83 -1.02
CA THR A 159 -23.44 1.09 0.03
C THR A 159 -23.00 2.26 0.93
N PRO A 160 -23.92 2.96 1.60
CA PRO A 160 -23.57 3.99 2.58
C PRO A 160 -22.62 3.50 3.67
N GLN A 161 -22.84 2.27 4.16
CA GLN A 161 -21.98 1.65 5.17
C GLN A 161 -20.55 1.42 4.65
N GLU A 162 -20.42 0.97 3.41
CA GLU A 162 -19.11 0.79 2.77
C GLU A 162 -18.41 2.12 2.54
N ARG A 163 -19.14 3.16 2.13
CA ARG A 163 -18.60 4.53 2.01
C ARG A 163 -18.03 5.00 3.33
N ASP A 164 -18.82 4.94 4.39
CA ASP A 164 -18.41 5.44 5.71
C ASP A 164 -17.19 4.67 6.25
N LEU A 165 -17.10 3.36 5.99
CA LEU A 165 -15.93 2.56 6.34
C LEU A 165 -14.68 2.97 5.55
N ARG A 166 -14.84 3.22 4.24
CA ARG A 166 -13.77 3.69 3.36
C ARG A 166 -13.29 5.08 3.76
N GLU A 167 -14.20 6.00 4.04
CA GLU A 167 -13.87 7.36 4.51
C GLU A 167 -13.11 7.32 5.85
N LYS A 168 -13.57 6.50 6.81
CA LYS A 168 -12.83 6.28 8.07
C LYS A 168 -11.41 5.74 7.82
N THR A 169 -11.28 4.79 6.90
CA THR A 169 -9.98 4.19 6.56
C THR A 169 -9.06 5.19 5.84
N ASP A 170 -9.60 5.97 4.90
CA ASP A 170 -8.83 6.97 4.15
C ASP A 170 -8.40 8.12 5.08
N ALA A 171 -9.29 8.59 5.96
CA ALA A 171 -8.96 9.59 6.99
C ALA A 171 -7.85 9.09 7.93
N GLN A 172 -7.90 7.82 8.36
CA GLN A 172 -6.83 7.23 9.16
C GLN A 172 -5.50 7.20 8.38
N ARG A 173 -5.50 6.79 7.11
CA ARG A 173 -4.28 6.77 6.28
C ARG A 173 -3.70 8.15 6.06
N GLU A 174 -4.55 9.16 5.88
CA GLU A 174 -4.12 10.55 5.75
C GLU A 174 -3.48 11.05 7.06
N ALA A 175 -4.11 10.77 8.21
CA ALA A 175 -3.56 11.09 9.52
C ALA A 175 -2.20 10.40 9.77
N GLU A 176 -2.09 9.10 9.47
CA GLU A 176 -0.83 8.35 9.54
C GLU A 176 0.22 8.90 8.56
N GLY A 177 -0.19 9.31 7.36
CA GLY A 177 0.66 9.83 6.30
C GLY A 177 1.36 11.14 6.66
N VAL A 178 0.72 12.00 7.46
CA VAL A 178 1.30 13.26 7.95
C VAL A 178 2.53 13.03 8.83
N TRP A 179 2.59 11.89 9.53
CA TRP A 179 3.67 11.57 10.46
C TRP A 179 4.94 11.08 9.77
N PHE A 180 4.82 10.45 8.60
CA PHE A 180 5.94 9.87 7.87
C PHE A 180 7.10 10.85 7.60
N PRO A 181 6.87 12.03 6.97
CA PRO A 181 7.97 12.97 6.70
C PRO A 181 8.60 13.51 7.98
N LYS A 182 7.81 13.75 9.03
CA LYS A 182 8.29 14.25 10.33
C LYS A 182 9.22 13.24 11.01
N ILE A 183 8.79 11.98 11.14
CA ILE A 183 9.58 10.94 11.80
C ILE A 183 10.86 10.65 11.01
N ARG A 184 10.78 10.55 9.67
CA ARG A 184 11.97 10.36 8.84
C ARG A 184 12.99 11.48 9.06
N LEU A 185 12.52 12.73 9.13
CA LEU A 185 13.37 13.89 9.39
C LEU A 185 14.02 13.82 10.79
N TRP A 186 13.24 13.57 11.83
CA TRP A 186 13.73 13.54 13.21
C TRP A 186 14.69 12.37 13.47
N VAL A 187 14.40 11.18 12.93
CA VAL A 187 15.32 10.04 13.00
C VAL A 187 16.61 10.32 12.22
N GLY A 188 16.51 10.97 11.06
CA GLY A 188 17.68 11.44 10.30
C GLY A 188 18.56 12.40 11.11
N TRP A 189 17.96 13.26 11.94
CA TRP A 189 18.70 14.17 12.81
C TRP A 189 19.44 13.47 13.95
N LEU A 190 19.11 12.24 14.35
CA LEU A 190 19.81 11.52 15.41
C LEU A 190 21.29 11.27 15.11
N ASN A 191 21.62 11.15 13.81
CA ASN A 191 22.98 10.97 13.32
C ASN A 191 23.59 12.27 12.74
N ALA A 192 22.95 13.43 12.95
CA ALA A 192 23.47 14.69 12.47
C ALA A 192 24.79 15.04 13.18
N GLN A 193 25.71 15.69 12.45
CA GLN A 193 26.96 16.19 13.05
C GLN A 193 26.69 17.27 14.10
N ASP A 194 25.71 18.15 13.82
CA ASP A 194 25.26 19.22 14.70
C ASP A 194 24.57 18.67 15.98
N PRO A 195 25.14 18.89 17.18
CA PRO A 195 24.55 18.45 18.44
C PRO A 195 23.15 19.01 18.69
N ASN A 196 22.87 20.25 18.28
CA ASN A 196 21.58 20.89 18.51
C ASN A 196 20.47 20.19 17.71
N ARG A 197 20.77 19.80 16.46
CA ARG A 197 19.83 19.03 15.63
C ARG A 197 19.57 17.64 16.21
N ARG A 198 20.62 16.95 16.68
CA ARG A 198 20.45 15.65 17.37
C ARG A 198 19.52 15.78 18.57
N GLN A 199 19.76 16.77 19.43
CA GLN A 199 18.94 17.01 20.61
C GLN A 199 17.50 17.38 20.25
N ALA A 200 17.30 18.21 19.21
CA ALA A 200 15.97 18.55 18.72
C ALA A 200 15.21 17.33 18.21
N GLY A 201 15.84 16.47 17.39
CA GLY A 201 15.23 15.22 16.90
C GLY A 201 14.85 14.27 18.03
N LEU A 202 15.75 14.08 19.00
CA LEU A 202 15.48 13.30 20.21
C LEU A 202 14.32 13.88 21.03
N ALA A 203 14.26 15.20 21.21
CA ALA A 203 13.20 15.84 21.97
C ALA A 203 11.82 15.65 21.32
N GLN A 204 11.73 15.82 20.00
CA GLN A 204 10.48 15.62 19.26
C GLN A 204 10.00 14.16 19.34
N LEU A 205 10.90 13.20 19.11
CA LEU A 205 10.58 11.78 19.22
C LEU A 205 10.18 11.39 20.65
N ARG A 206 10.84 11.94 21.66
CA ARG A 206 10.48 11.68 23.07
C ARG A 206 9.15 12.31 23.47
N GLN A 207 8.70 13.39 22.85
CA GLN A 207 7.40 13.99 23.19
C GLN A 207 6.23 13.35 22.43
N LEU A 208 6.52 12.45 21.48
CA LEU A 208 5.51 11.81 20.65
C LEU A 208 4.65 10.82 21.44
N SER A 209 3.33 11.05 21.44
CA SER A 209 2.32 10.18 22.04
C SER A 209 1.11 9.91 21.12
N ASP A 210 1.15 10.44 19.89
CA ASP A 210 0.08 10.27 18.91
C ASP A 210 0.08 8.84 18.34
N PRO A 211 -1.02 8.07 18.50
CA PRO A 211 -1.13 6.74 17.91
C PRO A 211 -1.00 6.65 16.41
N ASP A 212 -1.41 7.70 15.68
CA ASP A 212 -1.37 7.69 14.21
C ASP A 212 0.08 7.74 13.70
N ALA A 213 1.02 8.09 14.58
CA ALA A 213 2.44 8.02 14.30
C ALA A 213 3.00 6.58 14.28
N LEU A 214 2.26 5.59 14.81
CA LEU A 214 2.74 4.21 14.98
C LEU A 214 3.19 3.56 13.67
N ALA A 215 2.45 3.77 12.57
CA ALA A 215 2.79 3.20 11.27
C ALA A 215 4.13 3.75 10.75
N ALA A 216 4.33 5.07 10.87
CA ALA A 216 5.56 5.74 10.48
C ALA A 216 6.74 5.36 11.39
N LEU A 217 6.53 5.28 12.71
CA LEU A 217 7.55 4.81 13.66
C LEU A 217 7.99 3.38 13.33
N SER A 218 7.04 2.49 13.08
CA SER A 218 7.31 1.09 12.73
C SER A 218 8.13 0.98 11.44
N MET A 219 7.81 1.76 10.42
CA MET A 219 8.54 1.74 9.16
C MET A 219 9.98 2.25 9.31
N VAL A 220 10.20 3.30 10.10
CA VAL A 220 11.49 4.01 10.15
C VAL A 220 12.42 3.45 11.23
N MET A 221 11.90 3.08 12.40
CA MET A 221 12.71 2.78 13.58
C MET A 221 12.78 1.30 13.93
N ARG A 222 11.80 0.47 13.53
CA ARG A 222 11.70 -0.93 13.96
C ARG A 222 12.95 -1.76 13.62
N GLU A 223 13.38 -1.71 12.37
CA GLU A 223 14.57 -2.46 11.89
C GLU A 223 15.80 -1.57 11.77
N HIS A 224 15.86 -0.49 12.54
CA HIS A 224 16.99 0.43 12.48
C HIS A 224 18.27 -0.27 12.96
N ARG A 225 19.38 -0.07 12.25
CA ARG A 225 20.68 -0.72 12.53
C ARG A 225 21.27 -0.37 13.90
N ASP A 226 20.97 0.82 14.41
CA ASP A 226 21.43 1.30 15.72
C ASP A 226 20.43 0.89 16.81
N ASP A 227 20.92 0.13 17.77
CA ASP A 227 20.18 -0.35 18.95
C ASP A 227 19.60 0.79 19.76
N GLN A 228 20.27 1.95 19.85
CA GLN A 228 19.76 3.10 20.61
C GLN A 228 18.48 3.68 19.99
N VAL A 229 18.36 3.64 18.67
CA VAL A 229 17.13 4.05 17.98
C VAL A 229 16.01 3.04 18.23
N ARG A 230 16.32 1.74 18.26
CA ARG A 230 15.33 0.70 18.59
C ARG A 230 14.89 0.74 20.05
N LEU A 231 15.80 1.09 20.98
CA LEU A 231 15.44 1.39 22.36
C LEU A 231 14.48 2.59 22.43
N LEU A 232 14.80 3.70 21.75
CA LEU A 232 13.89 4.85 21.70
C LEU A 232 12.52 4.48 21.11
N TYR A 233 12.49 3.61 20.09
CA TYR A 233 11.23 3.10 19.55
C TYR A 233 10.40 2.38 20.60
N VAL A 234 10.99 1.46 21.37
CA VAL A 234 10.30 0.75 22.46
C VAL A 234 9.82 1.71 23.56
N ASP A 235 10.61 2.73 23.91
CA ASP A 235 10.19 3.79 24.85
C ASP A 235 8.95 4.54 24.34
N ILE A 236 8.91 4.92 23.07
CA ILE A 236 7.75 5.59 22.47
C ILE A 236 6.53 4.65 22.49
N LEU A 237 6.69 3.39 22.07
CA LEU A 237 5.60 2.41 22.06
C LEU A 237 4.96 2.21 23.44
N THR A 238 5.77 2.30 24.50
CA THR A 238 5.33 2.14 25.89
C THR A 238 4.41 3.28 26.33
N ARG A 239 4.58 4.48 25.76
CA ARG A 239 3.85 5.69 26.13
C ARG A 239 2.65 5.99 25.24
N LEU A 240 2.44 5.19 24.18
CA LEU A 240 1.26 5.34 23.33
C LEU A 240 -0.02 4.99 24.11
N PRO A 241 -1.09 5.80 23.98
CA PRO A 241 -2.32 5.61 24.71
C PRO A 241 -3.03 4.32 24.29
N GLU A 242 -3.90 3.86 25.18
CA GLU A 242 -4.74 2.67 24.98
C GLU A 242 -3.92 1.45 24.55
N SER A 243 -2.68 1.27 25.01
CA SER A 243 -1.82 0.12 24.68
C SER A 243 -1.67 -0.17 23.17
N LYS A 244 -1.79 0.86 22.31
CA LYS A 244 -1.67 0.70 20.84
C LYS A 244 -0.28 0.24 20.41
N GLY A 245 0.76 0.48 21.22
CA GLY A 245 2.11 -0.03 21.01
C GLY A 245 2.33 -1.51 21.34
N SER A 246 1.36 -2.20 21.95
CA SER A 246 1.51 -3.57 22.46
C SER A 246 2.06 -4.58 21.45
N ARG A 247 1.57 -4.56 20.20
CA ARG A 247 2.08 -5.45 19.14
C ARG A 247 3.55 -5.20 18.82
N GLY A 248 3.96 -3.93 18.75
CA GLY A 248 5.35 -3.56 18.53
C GLY A 248 6.27 -3.95 19.69
N LEU A 249 5.77 -3.86 20.93
CA LEU A 249 6.49 -4.31 22.12
C LEU A 249 6.71 -5.82 22.10
N VAL A 250 5.67 -6.62 21.81
CA VAL A 250 5.80 -8.08 21.69
C VAL A 250 6.73 -8.47 20.53
N ASP A 251 6.66 -7.77 19.41
CA ASP A 251 7.59 -7.98 18.29
C ASP A 251 9.06 -7.75 18.71
N ARG A 252 9.36 -6.64 19.39
CA ARG A 252 10.71 -6.34 19.88
C ARG A 252 11.19 -7.30 20.97
N LEU A 253 10.30 -7.70 21.89
CA LEU A 253 10.57 -8.73 22.89
C LEU A 253 11.06 -10.04 22.24
N LEU A 254 10.37 -10.49 21.20
CA LEU A 254 10.55 -11.82 20.64
C LEU A 254 11.64 -11.91 19.58
N PHE A 255 11.80 -10.87 18.77
CA PHE A 255 12.57 -10.93 17.52
C PHE A 255 13.74 -9.96 17.44
N ASP A 256 13.88 -8.99 18.36
CA ASP A 256 15.01 -8.05 18.27
C ASP A 256 16.34 -8.79 18.48
N PRO A 257 17.38 -8.52 17.67
CA PRO A 257 18.69 -9.15 17.83
C PRO A 257 19.39 -8.75 19.15
N SER A 258 19.14 -7.53 19.64
CA SER A 258 19.79 -7.00 20.83
C SER A 258 19.12 -7.48 22.11
N ALA A 259 19.89 -8.05 23.03
CA ALA A 259 19.37 -8.49 24.32
C ALA A 259 18.79 -7.33 25.13
N GLU A 260 19.45 -6.18 25.12
CA GLU A 260 19.01 -4.97 25.81
C GLU A 260 17.63 -4.50 25.32
N VAL A 261 17.42 -4.46 24.00
CA VAL A 261 16.12 -4.09 23.42
C VAL A 261 15.03 -5.09 23.82
N ARG A 262 15.33 -6.39 23.78
CA ARG A 262 14.38 -7.43 24.23
C ARG A 262 14.03 -7.27 25.71
N HIS A 263 15.00 -7.01 26.57
CA HIS A 263 14.78 -6.80 28.01
C HIS A 263 13.93 -5.57 28.27
N MET A 264 14.19 -4.45 27.59
CA MET A 264 13.37 -3.24 27.73
C MET A 264 11.94 -3.47 27.23
N ALA A 265 11.79 -4.13 26.09
CA ALA A 265 10.47 -4.49 25.56
C ALA A 265 9.70 -5.43 26.52
N ARG A 266 10.38 -6.38 27.17
CA ARG A 266 9.78 -7.22 28.22
C ARG A 266 9.29 -6.42 29.40
N ALA A 267 10.13 -5.52 29.91
CA ALA A 267 9.77 -4.67 31.05
C ALA A 267 8.56 -3.77 30.73
N ALA A 268 8.41 -3.39 29.47
CA ALA A 268 7.27 -2.61 29.00
C ALA A 268 5.97 -3.44 28.83
N VAL A 269 6.03 -4.77 28.75
CA VAL A 269 4.83 -5.63 28.76
C VAL A 269 4.35 -5.78 30.20
N THR A 270 3.52 -4.83 30.64
CA THR A 270 2.96 -4.76 32.00
C THR A 270 1.56 -5.42 32.08
N PRO A 271 0.97 -5.59 33.28
CA PRO A 271 -0.38 -6.16 33.43
C PRO A 271 -1.48 -5.51 32.59
N GLU A 272 -1.37 -4.20 32.35
CA GLU A 272 -2.30 -3.46 31.47
C GLU A 272 -2.23 -3.92 30.01
N ILE A 273 -1.06 -4.38 29.56
CA ILE A 273 -0.80 -4.86 28.20
C ILE A 273 -1.06 -6.37 28.06
N TYR A 274 -1.04 -7.14 29.15
CA TYR A 274 -1.21 -8.60 29.13
C TYR A 274 -2.41 -9.08 28.29
N PRO A 275 -3.62 -8.50 28.37
CA PRO A 275 -4.75 -8.96 27.55
C PRO A 275 -4.50 -8.91 26.04
N ARG A 276 -3.66 -7.97 25.59
CA ARG A 276 -3.30 -7.80 24.17
C ARG A 276 -2.02 -8.54 23.78
N ALA A 277 -1.09 -8.69 24.71
CA ALA A 277 0.15 -9.43 24.47
C ALA A 277 -0.07 -10.95 24.47
N THR A 278 -0.95 -11.46 25.34
CA THR A 278 -1.21 -12.91 25.48
C THR A 278 -1.51 -13.62 24.15
N PRO A 279 -2.47 -13.17 23.31
CA PRO A 279 -2.73 -13.85 22.04
C PRO A 279 -1.54 -13.84 21.08
N LEU A 280 -0.75 -12.75 21.05
CA LEU A 280 0.45 -12.64 20.20
C LEU A 280 1.58 -13.58 20.68
N LEU A 281 1.74 -13.71 22.00
CA LEU A 281 2.69 -14.64 22.60
C LEU A 281 2.29 -16.10 22.35
N LEU A 282 0.99 -16.42 22.40
CA LEU A 282 0.48 -17.75 22.08
C LEU A 282 0.71 -18.14 20.62
N GLU A 283 0.49 -17.21 19.69
CA GLU A 283 0.82 -17.40 18.27
C GLU A 283 2.31 -17.74 18.09
N SER A 284 3.17 -17.08 18.86
CA SER A 284 4.62 -17.22 18.78
C SER A 284 5.18 -18.54 19.32
N LEU A 285 4.39 -19.32 20.08
CA LEU A 285 4.75 -20.67 20.52
C LEU A 285 4.85 -21.67 19.36
N SER A 286 4.29 -21.34 18.19
CA SER A 286 4.38 -22.16 16.98
C SER A 286 5.54 -21.76 16.06
N SER A 287 6.49 -20.94 16.55
CA SER A 287 7.64 -20.48 15.77
C SER A 287 8.60 -21.61 15.41
N ALA A 288 9.22 -21.52 14.23
CA ALA A 288 10.30 -22.41 13.82
C ALA A 288 11.62 -22.15 14.59
N ASP A 289 11.76 -21.01 15.26
CA ASP A 289 12.90 -20.73 16.13
C ASP A 289 12.55 -21.00 17.60
N ASN A 290 13.16 -22.04 18.18
CA ASN A 290 12.98 -22.37 19.60
C ASN A 290 13.42 -21.26 20.55
N SER A 291 14.30 -20.34 20.13
CA SER A 291 14.64 -19.17 20.94
C SER A 291 13.44 -18.24 21.09
N VAL A 292 12.62 -18.09 20.05
CA VAL A 292 11.35 -17.33 20.10
C VAL A 292 10.34 -18.07 20.96
N VAL A 293 10.18 -19.39 20.78
CA VAL A 293 9.28 -20.22 21.59
C VAL A 293 9.59 -20.09 23.08
N ARG A 294 10.89 -20.22 23.45
CA ARG A 294 11.35 -20.09 24.84
C ARG A 294 11.10 -18.69 25.41
N ARG A 295 11.36 -17.62 24.63
CA ARG A 295 11.07 -16.23 25.05
C ARG A 295 9.57 -16.00 25.26
N ALA A 296 8.73 -16.48 24.35
CA ALA A 296 7.28 -16.34 24.45
C ALA A 296 6.74 -17.09 25.68
N ALA A 297 7.21 -18.32 25.89
CA ALA A 297 6.81 -19.14 27.02
C ALA A 297 7.21 -18.52 28.36
N GLU A 298 8.42 -17.96 28.45
CA GLU A 298 8.88 -17.29 29.66
C GLU A 298 7.93 -16.15 30.07
N VAL A 299 7.53 -15.30 29.13
CA VAL A 299 6.58 -14.20 29.40
C VAL A 299 5.19 -14.73 29.71
N LEU A 300 4.69 -15.76 29.02
CA LEU A 300 3.40 -16.39 29.35
C LEU A 300 3.39 -16.98 30.76
N GLY A 301 4.51 -17.56 31.20
CA GLY A 301 4.69 -18.05 32.57
C GLY A 301 4.65 -16.94 33.61
N ASP A 302 5.21 -15.76 33.31
CA ASP A 302 5.15 -14.58 34.18
C ASP A 302 3.75 -13.94 34.19
N ILE A 303 3.02 -13.98 33.08
CA ILE A 303 1.60 -13.55 33.00
C ILE A 303 0.71 -14.45 33.88
N GLY A 304 0.99 -15.75 33.92
CA GLY A 304 0.30 -16.68 34.82
C GLY A 304 -1.12 -17.07 34.37
N ASN A 305 -1.55 -16.72 33.14
CA ASN A 305 -2.91 -16.98 32.68
C ASN A 305 -3.07 -18.44 32.19
N PRO A 306 -3.99 -19.25 32.79
CA PRO A 306 -4.22 -20.65 32.39
C PRO A 306 -4.62 -20.86 30.93
N VAL A 307 -5.13 -19.84 30.24
CA VAL A 307 -5.43 -19.90 28.79
C VAL A 307 -4.18 -20.28 27.97
N ALA A 308 -2.98 -20.03 28.49
CA ALA A 308 -1.73 -20.39 27.82
C ALA A 308 -1.38 -21.87 27.89
N VAL A 309 -1.96 -22.65 28.82
CA VAL A 309 -1.56 -24.03 29.10
C VAL A 309 -1.62 -24.92 27.85
N PRO A 310 -2.73 -24.97 27.07
CA PRO A 310 -2.77 -25.80 25.86
C PRO A 310 -1.71 -25.45 24.82
N GLY A 311 -1.41 -24.15 24.68
CA GLY A 311 -0.36 -23.67 23.77
C GLY A 311 1.03 -24.10 24.23
N LEU A 312 1.31 -23.97 25.53
CA LEU A 312 2.57 -24.37 26.14
C LEU A 312 2.78 -25.89 26.07
N ILE A 313 1.75 -26.70 26.32
CA ILE A 313 1.86 -28.18 26.20
C ILE A 313 2.33 -28.58 24.80
N ARG A 314 1.71 -28.01 23.74
CA ARG A 314 2.11 -28.29 22.34
C ARG A 314 3.51 -27.81 21.98
N ALA A 315 4.03 -26.81 22.70
CA ALA A 315 5.36 -26.24 22.47
C ALA A 315 6.45 -26.85 23.36
N LEU A 316 6.10 -27.79 24.24
CA LEU A 316 7.01 -28.40 25.21
C LEU A 316 8.18 -29.13 24.53
N VAL A 317 7.87 -29.83 23.45
CA VAL A 317 8.82 -30.52 22.56
C VAL A 317 8.51 -30.11 21.12
N THR A 318 9.50 -29.58 20.41
CA THR A 318 9.36 -29.20 19.00
C THR A 318 10.25 -30.07 18.12
N SER A 319 9.81 -30.37 16.91
CA SER A 319 10.58 -31.17 15.95
C SER A 319 11.12 -30.30 14.83
N HIS A 320 12.43 -30.35 14.59
CA HIS A 320 13.12 -29.53 13.59
C HIS A 320 13.91 -30.39 12.60
N ARG A 321 13.77 -30.08 11.32
CA ARG A 321 14.52 -30.74 10.24
C ARG A 321 15.85 -30.04 10.03
N ILE A 322 16.94 -30.66 10.48
CA ILE A 322 18.30 -30.17 10.23
C ILE A 322 18.94 -30.91 9.06
N THR A 323 19.85 -30.24 8.36
CA THR A 323 20.67 -30.86 7.32
C THR A 323 22.05 -31.17 7.87
N VAL A 324 22.45 -32.43 7.82
CA VAL A 324 23.75 -32.89 8.28
C VAL A 324 24.52 -33.42 7.08
N GLN A 325 25.78 -33.00 6.95
CA GLN A 325 26.68 -33.57 5.97
C GLN A 325 27.31 -34.85 6.53
N VAL A 326 27.10 -35.97 5.84
CA VAL A 326 27.71 -37.25 6.18
C VAL A 326 28.64 -37.71 5.04
N PRO A 327 29.76 -38.38 5.33
CA PRO A 327 30.64 -38.92 4.29
C PRO A 327 29.87 -39.85 3.34
N THR A 328 30.06 -39.68 2.02
CA THR A 328 29.47 -40.56 0.99
C THR A 328 30.21 -41.89 0.88
N ASN A 329 31.47 -41.94 1.30
CA ASN A 329 32.35 -43.04 0.97
C ASN A 329 32.64 -43.90 2.21
N THR A 330 31.84 -44.94 2.39
CA THR A 330 32.21 -46.17 3.10
C THR A 330 32.94 -47.15 2.16
N ALA A 331 33.63 -46.65 1.11
CA ALA A 331 34.38 -47.50 0.21
C ALA A 331 35.54 -48.15 0.98
N VAL A 332 35.33 -49.42 1.31
CA VAL A 332 36.39 -50.33 1.67
C VAL A 332 37.42 -50.30 0.53
N THR A 333 38.60 -49.79 0.82
CA THR A 333 39.70 -49.80 -0.15
C THR A 333 40.53 -51.05 0.12
N PHE A 334 40.66 -51.94 -0.86
CA PHE A 334 41.56 -53.09 -0.75
C PHE A 334 42.96 -52.65 -1.18
N GLY A 335 43.96 -52.88 -0.33
CA GLY A 335 45.33 -52.55 -0.66
C GLY A 335 46.33 -53.40 0.12
N GLN A 336 47.58 -53.36 -0.33
CA GLN A 336 48.68 -54.12 0.25
C GLN A 336 49.44 -53.22 1.23
N SER A 337 49.46 -53.61 2.50
CA SER A 337 50.21 -52.90 3.56
C SER A 337 51.73 -53.02 3.30
N ALA A 338 52.53 -52.16 3.94
CA ALA A 338 54.00 -52.20 3.89
C ALA A 338 54.61 -53.57 4.23
N ASN A 339 53.83 -54.44 4.88
CA ASN A 339 54.22 -55.79 5.29
C ASN A 339 53.76 -56.87 4.29
N GLY A 340 53.35 -56.50 3.08
CA GLY A 340 52.93 -57.43 2.02
C GLY A 340 51.54 -58.06 2.18
N ARG A 341 50.84 -57.82 3.30
CA ARG A 341 49.48 -58.32 3.55
C ARG A 341 48.44 -57.50 2.79
N VAL A 342 47.60 -58.19 2.01
CA VAL A 342 46.41 -57.61 1.37
C VAL A 342 45.24 -57.64 2.36
N GLY A 343 44.59 -56.51 2.59
CA GLY A 343 43.46 -56.41 3.52
C GLY A 343 42.56 -55.20 3.24
N MET A 344 41.44 -55.12 3.95
CA MET A 344 40.61 -53.91 3.99
C MET A 344 41.41 -52.78 4.66
N LEU A 345 41.57 -51.66 3.96
CA LEU A 345 42.20 -50.46 4.49
C LEU A 345 41.14 -49.49 4.98
N SER A 346 41.32 -48.97 6.20
CA SER A 346 40.53 -47.85 6.71
C SER A 346 40.76 -46.59 5.86
N PRO A 347 39.75 -45.71 5.72
CA PRO A 347 39.91 -44.43 5.03
C PRO A 347 41.08 -43.63 5.61
N GLY A 348 42.07 -43.30 4.78
CA GLY A 348 43.25 -42.52 5.17
C GLY A 348 44.57 -43.29 5.30
N GLN A 349 44.60 -44.61 5.08
CA GLN A 349 45.87 -45.34 4.96
C GLN A 349 46.50 -45.18 3.56
N THR A 350 47.79 -44.89 3.52
CA THR A 350 48.59 -44.72 2.30
C THR A 350 48.85 -46.07 1.64
N VAL A 351 48.35 -46.24 0.42
CA VAL A 351 48.67 -47.39 -0.45
C VAL A 351 50.04 -47.12 -1.10
N LEU A 352 50.97 -48.09 -1.02
CA LEU A 352 52.23 -48.02 -1.76
C LEU A 352 51.94 -48.12 -3.27
N PRO A 353 52.45 -47.20 -4.12
CA PRO A 353 52.31 -47.32 -5.57
C PRO A 353 52.86 -48.67 -6.09
N PRO A 354 52.24 -49.30 -7.11
CA PRO A 354 52.61 -50.66 -7.56
C PRO A 354 54.08 -50.82 -7.94
N GLN A 355 54.69 -49.77 -8.50
CA GLN A 355 56.10 -49.73 -8.85
C GLN A 355 57.00 -49.80 -7.60
N ILE A 356 56.64 -49.09 -6.54
CA ILE A 356 57.35 -49.08 -5.26
C ILE A 356 57.17 -50.40 -4.53
N ALA A 357 55.96 -50.98 -4.58
CA ALA A 357 55.70 -52.32 -4.04
C ALA A 357 56.54 -53.40 -4.73
N GLY A 358 56.69 -53.33 -6.07
CA GLY A 358 57.57 -54.22 -6.83
C GLY A 358 59.06 -54.05 -6.50
N MET A 359 59.52 -52.81 -6.32
CA MET A 359 60.90 -52.51 -5.91
C MET A 359 61.22 -53.03 -4.49
N LEU A 360 60.27 -52.95 -3.56
CA LEU A 360 60.40 -53.55 -2.23
C LEU A 360 60.44 -55.08 -2.30
N ALA A 361 59.56 -55.70 -3.08
CA ALA A 361 59.50 -57.16 -3.25
C ALA A 361 60.78 -57.75 -3.89
N THR A 362 61.43 -56.98 -4.76
CA THR A 362 62.70 -57.36 -5.40
C THR A 362 63.94 -56.98 -4.59
N GLY A 363 63.78 -56.41 -3.39
CA GLY A 363 64.89 -56.02 -2.50
C GLY A 363 65.67 -54.78 -2.93
N GLN A 364 65.18 -54.03 -3.93
CA GLN A 364 65.82 -52.80 -4.44
C GLN A 364 65.72 -51.61 -3.46
N LEU A 365 64.88 -51.72 -2.42
CA LEU A 365 64.67 -50.70 -1.39
C LEU A 365 64.93 -51.30 0.01
N PRO A 366 66.21 -51.58 0.35
CA PRO A 366 66.58 -52.38 1.52
C PRO A 366 66.27 -51.70 2.87
N TYR A 367 66.09 -50.37 2.88
CA TYR A 367 65.83 -49.59 4.08
C TYR A 367 64.35 -49.17 4.23
N GLY A 368 63.46 -49.75 3.42
CA GLY A 368 62.04 -49.42 3.42
C GLY A 368 61.72 -48.11 2.71
N VAL A 369 60.45 -47.69 2.77
CA VAL A 369 59.95 -46.47 2.12
C VAL A 369 59.06 -45.71 3.08
N ASN A 370 59.29 -44.40 3.20
CA ASN A 370 58.38 -43.49 3.89
C ASN A 370 57.49 -42.79 2.85
N VAL A 371 56.19 -43.11 2.84
CA VAL A 371 55.22 -42.49 1.93
C VAL A 371 54.65 -41.23 2.59
N ILE A 372 55.12 -40.07 2.16
CA ILE A 372 54.53 -38.78 2.55
C ILE A 372 53.18 -38.65 1.82
N PRO A 373 52.03 -38.64 2.51
CA PRO A 373 50.72 -38.59 1.84
C PRO A 373 50.56 -37.26 1.10
N TYR A 374 50.47 -37.30 -0.23
CA TYR A 374 50.09 -36.13 -1.01
C TYR A 374 48.59 -35.90 -0.84
N GLY A 375 48.23 -34.95 0.05
CA GLY A 375 46.88 -34.41 0.22
C GLY A 375 45.81 -35.46 0.55
N ALA A 376 45.30 -35.44 1.78
CA ALA A 376 44.07 -36.17 2.11
C ALA A 376 43.00 -35.82 1.05
N GLN A 377 42.61 -36.81 0.24
CA GLN A 377 41.59 -36.62 -0.78
C GLN A 377 40.33 -36.08 -0.07
N PRO A 378 39.75 -34.95 -0.51
CA PRO A 378 38.58 -34.40 0.16
C PRO A 378 37.47 -35.44 0.16
N GLN A 379 37.05 -35.85 1.36
CA GLN A 379 35.95 -36.81 1.50
C GLN A 379 34.71 -36.19 0.86
N ARG A 380 34.13 -36.89 -0.11
CA ARG A 380 32.87 -36.47 -0.71
C ARG A 380 31.79 -36.55 0.36
N MET A 381 31.11 -35.45 0.65
CA MET A 381 30.01 -35.38 1.62
C MET A 381 28.66 -35.43 0.91
N ARG A 382 27.66 -36.08 1.51
CA ARG A 382 26.25 -35.97 1.09
C ARG A 382 25.44 -35.33 2.21
N THR A 383 24.47 -34.52 1.83
CA THR A 383 23.54 -33.90 2.75
C THR A 383 22.37 -34.84 3.04
N VAL A 384 22.12 -35.14 4.31
CA VAL A 384 20.96 -35.91 4.78
C VAL A 384 20.15 -35.03 5.71
N ALA A 385 18.83 -35.06 5.57
CA ALA A 385 17.95 -34.36 6.49
C ALA A 385 17.56 -35.28 7.65
N VAL A 386 17.74 -34.81 8.88
CA VAL A 386 17.41 -35.54 10.10
C VAL A 386 16.41 -34.71 10.90
N GLN A 387 15.39 -35.37 11.45
CA GLN A 387 14.48 -34.74 12.41
C GLN A 387 15.12 -34.80 13.80
N VAL A 388 15.19 -33.66 14.45
CA VAL A 388 15.71 -33.52 15.82
C VAL A 388 14.60 -32.94 16.68
N GLU A 389 14.27 -33.66 17.75
CA GLU A 389 13.38 -33.16 18.79
C GLU A 389 14.18 -32.26 19.73
N VAL A 390 13.60 -31.10 20.03
CA VAL A 390 14.19 -30.11 20.92
C VAL A 390 13.21 -29.86 22.05
N THR A 391 13.68 -30.07 23.28
CA THR A 391 12.93 -29.76 24.49
C THR A 391 13.08 -28.28 24.84
N ASN A 392 11.98 -27.65 25.28
CA ASN A 392 11.95 -26.22 25.60
C ASN A 392 11.84 -26.01 27.12
N PRO A 393 12.96 -25.73 27.85
CA PRO A 393 12.93 -25.64 29.30
C PRO A 393 12.05 -24.50 29.83
N GLN A 394 12.05 -23.34 29.15
CA GLN A 394 11.18 -22.21 29.53
C GLN A 394 9.70 -22.53 29.37
N VAL A 395 9.34 -23.45 28.48
CA VAL A 395 7.96 -23.92 28.34
C VAL A 395 7.56 -24.77 29.53
N LEU A 396 8.43 -25.70 29.94
CA LEU A 396 8.22 -26.50 31.15
C LEU A 396 8.14 -25.61 32.40
N ASP A 397 9.02 -24.62 32.53
CA ASP A 397 8.99 -23.69 33.66
C ASP A 397 7.72 -22.83 33.67
N ALA A 398 7.24 -22.40 32.50
CA ALA A 398 5.96 -21.70 32.39
C ALA A 398 4.78 -22.59 32.79
N LEU A 399 4.75 -23.84 32.35
CA LEU A 399 3.74 -24.82 32.77
C LEU A 399 3.77 -25.02 34.28
N ARG A 400 4.96 -25.19 34.89
CA ARG A 400 5.12 -25.31 36.34
C ARG A 400 4.62 -24.08 37.09
N LYS A 401 4.96 -22.88 36.62
CA LYS A 401 4.50 -21.61 37.22
C LYS A 401 2.98 -21.47 37.19
N ILE A 402 2.34 -21.79 36.06
CA ILE A 402 0.90 -21.60 35.86
C ILE A 402 0.09 -22.69 36.59
N THR A 403 0.56 -23.94 36.54
CA THR A 403 -0.23 -25.10 36.99
C THR A 403 0.15 -25.63 38.37
N GLY A 404 1.36 -25.30 38.85
CA GLY A 404 1.92 -25.89 40.07
C GLY A 404 2.27 -27.38 39.94
N LYS A 405 2.28 -27.94 38.72
CA LYS A 405 2.61 -29.35 38.44
C LYS A 405 3.93 -29.48 37.70
N ASP A 406 4.54 -30.66 37.83
CA ASP A 406 5.74 -31.03 37.09
C ASP A 406 5.60 -32.45 36.53
N LEU A 407 5.27 -32.53 35.23
CA LEU A 407 5.14 -33.80 34.50
C LEU A 407 6.33 -34.01 33.53
N GLY A 408 7.40 -33.21 33.67
CA GLY A 408 8.56 -33.26 32.78
C GLY A 408 8.24 -32.90 31.33
N TYR A 409 8.98 -33.48 30.38
CA TYR A 409 8.89 -33.19 28.94
C TYR A 409 7.96 -34.16 28.18
N ASN A 410 7.02 -34.81 28.86
CA ASN A 410 6.05 -35.70 28.22
C ASN A 410 4.76 -34.92 27.92
N ASP A 411 4.60 -34.50 26.67
CA ASP A 411 3.43 -33.76 26.18
C ASP A 411 2.12 -34.51 26.46
N ARG A 412 2.10 -35.84 26.26
CA ARG A 412 0.91 -36.68 26.52
C ARG A 412 0.48 -36.68 27.97
N ASP A 413 1.42 -36.72 28.92
CA ASP A 413 1.09 -36.69 30.35
C ASP A 413 0.43 -35.35 30.71
N TRP A 414 0.95 -34.25 30.15
CA TRP A 414 0.37 -32.93 30.29
C TRP A 414 -1.03 -32.81 29.66
N GLU A 415 -1.22 -33.34 28.45
CA GLU A 415 -2.53 -33.33 27.77
C GLU A 415 -3.59 -34.10 28.56
N LEU A 416 -3.24 -35.30 29.04
CA LEU A 416 -4.13 -36.13 29.85
C LEU A 416 -4.49 -35.46 31.17
N TRP A 417 -3.51 -34.85 31.84
CA TRP A 417 -3.75 -34.13 33.08
C TRP A 417 -4.65 -32.90 32.87
N TRP A 418 -4.42 -32.13 31.80
CA TRP A 418 -5.20 -30.93 31.50
C TRP A 418 -6.64 -31.26 31.09
N ALA A 419 -6.86 -32.35 30.35
CA ALA A 419 -8.19 -32.82 29.98
C ALA A 419 -9.06 -33.26 31.19
N LEU A 420 -8.45 -33.47 32.35
CA LEU A 420 -9.13 -33.84 33.60
C LEU A 420 -9.40 -32.64 34.53
N GLN A 421 -8.95 -31.43 34.18
CA GLN A 421 -9.24 -30.19 34.91
C GLN A 421 -10.54 -29.56 34.40
#